data_AF-A0A6C0BT68-F1
#
_entry.id   AF-A0A6C0BT68-F1
#
_cell.length_a   1.000
_cell.length_b   1.000
_cell.length_c   1.000
_cell.angle_alpha   90.00
_cell.angle_beta   90.00
_cell.angle_gamma   90.00
#
_symmetry.space_group_name_H-M   'P 1'
#
loop_
_entity.id
_entity.type
_entity.pdbx_description
1 polymer ?
#
loop_
_entity_poly.entity_id
_entity_poly.type
_entity_poly.pdbx_seq_one_letter_code
_entity_poly.pdbx_strand_id
1 'polypeptide(L)'
;MNEELNSAFRNFYALKNHYETRNRDKRVKTCPVCKQKGGAIFTQSKNKLTAICGASKPCRFHIEIIRGMSENIRDTFNETNAEFIETRKDIIRRKLMHIYDDSDISDIDDIIEMYNGISTYRSELQNDLHDRITNRRNTGSIKEKQTELSQLLSVVSDKISKHKEGVPGIHDIITLYNSDIVPTANAIRDLTYVTTYNYTSPEKGNPLYDPDDNVLIQKRYNETSMEIQISDPRVISNVVTK
;
A
#
# COMPACT_ATOMS: atom_id res chain seq x y z
N MET A 1 32.85 -8.02 -16.36
CA MET A 1 32.18 -7.14 -15.37
C MET A 1 33.15 -6.98 -14.20
N ASN A 2 33.64 -5.76 -13.98
CA ASN A 2 34.93 -5.46 -13.34
C ASN A 2 35.05 -5.97 -11.89
N GLU A 3 35.93 -6.94 -11.64
CA GLU A 3 36.22 -7.45 -10.28
C GLU A 3 36.67 -6.35 -9.32
N GLU A 4 37.39 -5.35 -9.83
CA GLU A 4 37.79 -4.16 -9.08
C GLU A 4 36.60 -3.33 -8.58
N LEU A 5 35.53 -3.23 -9.38
CA LEU A 5 34.33 -2.49 -9.00
C LEU A 5 33.58 -3.22 -7.89
N ASN A 6 33.46 -4.55 -8.00
CA ASN A 6 32.83 -5.39 -6.98
C ASN A 6 33.63 -5.39 -5.66
N SER A 7 34.96 -5.39 -5.74
CA SER A 7 35.87 -5.23 -4.60
C SER A 7 35.67 -3.87 -3.92
N ALA A 8 35.60 -2.79 -4.70
CA ALA A 8 35.38 -1.43 -4.20
C ALA A 8 34.02 -1.29 -3.49
N PHE A 9 32.95 -1.88 -4.03
CA PHE A 9 31.63 -1.88 -3.39
C PHE A 9 31.63 -2.65 -2.06
N ARG A 10 32.23 -3.84 -2.01
CA ARG A 10 32.33 -4.62 -0.76
C ARG A 10 33.09 -3.85 0.31
N ASN A 11 34.21 -3.22 -0.06
CA ASN A 11 35.00 -2.39 0.87
C ASN A 11 34.22 -1.16 1.35
N PHE A 12 33.48 -0.49 0.46
CA PHE A 12 32.63 0.65 0.84
C PHE A 12 31.54 0.26 1.85
N TYR A 13 30.81 -0.83 1.59
CA TYR A 13 29.75 -1.29 2.52
C TYR A 13 30.32 -1.82 3.84
N ALA A 14 31.48 -2.47 3.82
CA ALA A 14 32.18 -2.89 5.03
C ALA A 14 32.63 -1.68 5.87
N LEU A 15 33.17 -0.63 5.24
CA LEU A 15 33.55 0.61 5.92
C LEU A 15 32.32 1.32 6.50
N LYS A 16 31.25 1.46 5.70
CA LYS A 16 29.99 2.09 6.12
C LYS A 16 29.39 1.39 7.33
N ASN A 17 29.27 0.06 7.28
CA ASN A 17 28.77 -0.74 8.40
C ASN A 17 29.67 -0.61 9.64
N HIS A 18 31.00 -0.58 9.47
CA HIS A 18 31.95 -0.40 10.57
C HIS A 18 31.86 1.01 11.21
N TYR A 19 31.64 2.06 10.43
CA TYR A 19 31.42 3.42 10.94
C TYR A 19 30.04 3.58 11.62
N GLU A 20 29.00 2.98 11.05
CA GLU A 20 27.64 3.01 11.61
C GLU A 20 27.54 2.20 12.92
N THR A 21 28.26 1.09 13.04
CA THR A 21 28.33 0.27 14.26
C THR A 21 29.20 0.92 15.35
N ARG A 22 30.41 1.41 15.03
CA ARG A 22 31.27 2.10 16.03
C ARG A 22 30.65 3.36 16.63
N ASN A 23 29.81 4.07 15.87
CA ASN A 23 29.13 5.28 16.36
C ASN A 23 27.80 5.01 17.07
N ARG A 24 27.22 3.81 16.96
CA ARG A 24 25.99 3.44 17.66
C ARG A 24 26.22 3.18 19.15
N ASP A 25 27.34 2.54 19.48
CA ASP A 25 27.66 2.12 20.86
C ASP A 25 28.33 3.21 21.70
N LYS A 26 28.91 4.25 21.07
CA LYS A 26 29.58 5.37 21.77
C LYS A 26 28.70 6.59 22.01
N ARG A 27 27.50 6.66 21.44
CA ARG A 27 26.56 7.75 21.73
C ARG A 27 25.81 7.43 23.02
N VAL A 28 26.24 8.07 24.11
CA VAL A 28 25.46 8.10 25.35
C VAL A 28 24.07 8.59 25.01
N LYS A 29 23.07 7.70 25.03
CA LYS A 29 21.68 8.07 24.76
C LYS A 29 21.26 9.05 25.86
N THR A 30 21.08 10.31 25.49
CA THR A 30 20.57 11.36 26.36
C THR A 30 19.09 11.57 26.10
N CYS A 31 18.30 11.78 27.15
CA CYS A 31 16.90 12.18 26.97
C CYS A 31 16.82 13.46 26.10
N PRO A 32 15.91 13.54 25.12
CA PRO A 32 15.81 14.72 24.25
C PRO A 32 15.49 16.01 25.00
N VAL A 33 14.75 15.92 26.12
CA VAL A 33 14.30 17.06 26.93
C VAL A 33 15.32 17.44 28.01
N CYS A 34 15.60 16.54 28.96
CA CYS A 34 16.47 16.85 30.11
C CYS A 34 17.97 16.58 29.88
N LYS A 35 18.35 16.01 28.73
CA LYS A 35 19.73 15.65 28.35
C LYS A 35 20.44 14.67 29.32
N GLN A 36 19.74 14.11 30.30
CA GLN A 36 20.32 13.14 31.23
C GLN A 36 20.61 11.79 30.55
N LYS A 37 21.61 11.07 31.09
CA LYS A 37 22.01 9.74 30.64
C LYS A 37 20.89 8.73 30.93
N GLY A 38 20.51 7.94 29.93
CA GLY A 38 19.40 6.98 29.99
C GLY A 38 18.46 7.07 28.79
N GLY A 39 18.50 8.19 28.06
CA GLY A 39 17.83 8.32 26.76
C GLY A 39 16.32 8.46 26.85
N ALA A 40 15.67 8.26 25.70
CA ALA A 40 14.24 7.99 25.62
C ALA A 40 14.03 6.48 25.44
N ILE A 41 13.12 5.91 26.23
CA ILE A 41 12.66 4.53 26.09
C ILE A 41 11.42 4.57 25.21
N PHE A 42 11.52 3.96 24.04
CA PHE A 42 10.39 3.78 23.14
C PHE A 42 9.81 2.39 23.38
N THR A 43 8.51 2.31 23.63
CA THR A 43 7.82 1.01 23.67
C THR A 43 6.68 1.01 22.66
N GLN A 44 6.50 -0.15 22.04
CA GLN A 44 5.42 -0.42 21.09
C GLN A 44 4.61 -1.59 21.65
N SER A 45 3.38 -1.28 22.03
CA SER A 45 2.33 -2.27 22.31
C SER A 45 1.30 -2.20 21.18
N LYS A 46 0.51 -3.28 20.95
CA LYS A 46 -0.35 -3.48 19.76
C LYS A 46 -0.85 -2.17 19.11
N ASN A 47 -1.58 -1.34 19.86
CA ASN A 47 -2.15 -0.08 19.34
C ASN A 47 -1.56 1.20 19.94
N LYS A 48 -0.53 1.11 20.80
CA LYS A 48 -0.01 2.24 21.57
C LYS A 48 1.52 2.33 21.48
N LEU A 49 1.97 3.50 21.05
CA LEU A 49 3.37 3.92 21.04
C LEU A 49 3.61 4.83 22.25
N THR A 50 4.64 4.54 23.03
CA THR A 50 5.05 5.44 24.12
C THR A 50 6.52 5.78 24.01
N ALA A 51 6.86 7.00 24.41
CA ALA A 51 8.23 7.45 24.61
C ALA A 51 8.34 8.12 25.99
N ILE A 52 9.18 7.57 26.87
CA ILE A 52 9.41 8.08 28.23
C ILE A 52 10.90 8.31 28.50
N CYS A 53 11.22 9.15 29.48
CA CYS A 53 12.61 9.40 29.89
C CYS A 53 13.19 8.16 30.60
N GLY A 54 14.30 7.61 30.09
CA GLY A 54 14.98 6.44 30.67
C GLY A 54 16.11 6.77 31.66
N ALA A 55 16.23 8.04 32.09
CA ALA A 55 17.23 8.45 33.08
C ALA A 55 16.87 7.97 34.49
N SER A 56 17.87 7.80 35.37
CA SER A 56 17.63 7.38 36.77
C SER A 56 16.73 8.34 37.55
N LYS A 57 16.75 9.64 37.20
CA LYS A 57 15.80 10.65 37.65
C LYS A 57 15.00 11.14 36.42
N PRO A 58 13.92 10.45 36.03
CA PRO A 58 13.21 10.76 34.79
C PRO A 58 12.60 12.17 34.84
N CYS A 59 12.74 12.92 33.74
CA CYS A 59 12.02 14.18 33.57
C CYS A 59 10.58 13.92 33.10
N ARG A 60 9.81 15.00 32.91
CA ARG A 60 8.41 14.93 32.47
C ARG A 60 8.23 14.51 31.00
N PHE A 61 9.30 14.16 30.28
CA PHE A 61 9.20 13.69 28.91
C PHE A 61 8.33 12.42 28.82
N HIS A 62 7.14 12.58 28.25
CA HIS A 62 6.17 11.51 28.03
C HIS A 62 5.33 11.80 26.79
N ILE A 63 5.56 11.01 25.75
CA ILE A 63 4.74 10.98 24.55
C ILE A 63 3.96 9.67 24.52
N GLU A 64 2.66 9.75 24.28
CA GLU A 64 1.79 8.60 24.13
C GLU A 64 0.87 8.81 22.92
N ILE A 65 0.89 7.84 22.00
CA ILE A 65 0.15 7.89 20.75
C ILE A 65 -0.60 6.56 20.58
N ILE A 66 -1.92 6.64 20.38
CA ILE A 66 -2.70 5.55 19.81
C ILE A 66 -2.52 5.59 18.30
N ARG A 67 -2.14 4.47 17.69
CA ARG A 67 -1.85 4.37 16.24
C ARG A 67 -3.09 4.37 15.35
N GLY A 68 -4.27 4.25 15.93
CA GLY A 68 -5.49 3.92 15.21
C GLY A 68 -5.56 2.42 14.91
N MET A 69 -6.65 2.01 14.27
CA MET A 69 -6.87 0.63 13.83
C MET A 69 -7.25 0.67 12.36
N SER A 70 -6.67 -0.25 11.59
CA SER A 70 -7.02 -0.50 10.21
C SER A 70 -7.44 -1.95 10.03
N GLU A 71 -8.33 -2.18 9.07
CA GLU A 71 -8.74 -3.52 8.65
C GLU A 71 -8.68 -3.63 7.13
N ASN A 72 -8.64 -4.87 6.64
CA ASN A 72 -8.71 -5.11 5.21
C ASN A 72 -10.15 -4.87 4.73
N ILE A 73 -10.30 -4.00 3.73
CA ILE A 73 -11.60 -3.66 3.14
C ILE A 73 -12.38 -4.89 2.62
N ARG A 74 -11.70 -5.97 2.21
CA ARG A 74 -12.38 -7.20 1.80
C ARG A 74 -13.06 -7.89 2.96
N ASP A 75 -12.37 -7.97 4.10
CA ASP A 75 -12.88 -8.64 5.28
C ASP A 75 -14.08 -7.85 5.80
N THR A 76 -13.93 -6.53 5.94
CA THR A 76 -15.02 -5.64 6.34
C THR A 76 -16.20 -5.69 5.35
N PHE A 77 -15.94 -5.74 4.03
CA PHE A 77 -17.01 -5.89 3.03
C PHE A 77 -17.74 -7.24 3.16
N ASN A 78 -17.01 -8.33 3.36
CA ASN A 78 -17.59 -9.66 3.50
C ASN A 78 -18.46 -9.75 4.75
N GLU A 79 -17.98 -9.23 5.88
CA GLU A 79 -18.73 -9.16 7.14
C GLU A 79 -19.98 -8.30 6.99
N THR A 80 -19.85 -7.09 6.44
CA THR A 80 -20.97 -6.17 6.18
C THR A 80 -22.00 -6.81 5.22
N ASN A 81 -21.55 -7.55 4.21
CA ASN A 81 -22.43 -8.22 3.27
C ASN A 81 -23.14 -9.42 3.91
N ALA A 82 -22.49 -10.15 4.82
CA ALA A 82 -23.13 -11.20 5.59
C ALA A 82 -24.23 -10.61 6.49
N GLU A 83 -23.94 -9.52 7.19
CA GLU A 83 -24.92 -8.80 8.03
C GLU A 83 -26.11 -8.32 7.19
N PHE A 84 -25.86 -7.69 6.02
CA PHE A 84 -26.89 -7.28 5.07
C PHE A 84 -27.83 -8.44 4.68
N ILE A 85 -27.27 -9.62 4.40
CA ILE A 85 -28.05 -10.80 4.02
C ILE A 85 -28.90 -11.29 5.21
N GLU A 86 -28.34 -11.32 6.41
CA GLU A 86 -29.06 -11.78 7.61
C GLU A 86 -30.16 -10.80 8.02
N THR A 87 -29.91 -9.48 8.04
CA THR A 87 -30.96 -8.49 8.30
C THR A 87 -32.08 -8.56 7.27
N ARG A 88 -31.74 -8.77 5.98
CA ARG A 88 -32.75 -8.98 4.94
C ARG A 88 -33.61 -10.21 5.23
N LYS A 89 -33.01 -11.32 5.64
CA LYS A 89 -33.74 -12.54 6.00
C LYS A 89 -34.64 -12.30 7.20
N ASP A 90 -34.20 -11.54 8.21
CA ASP A 90 -34.99 -11.22 9.39
C ASP A 90 -36.25 -10.41 9.03
N ILE A 91 -36.09 -9.37 8.22
CA ILE A 91 -37.22 -8.58 7.69
C ILE A 91 -38.23 -9.48 6.97
N ILE A 92 -37.76 -10.38 6.09
CA ILE A 92 -38.64 -11.29 5.36
C ILE A 92 -39.36 -12.23 6.33
N ARG A 93 -38.65 -12.83 7.29
CA ARG A 93 -39.24 -13.74 8.28
C ARG A 93 -40.33 -13.06 9.09
N ARG A 94 -40.08 -11.87 9.63
CA ARG A 94 -41.04 -11.13 10.45
C ARG A 94 -42.30 -10.77 9.67
N LYS A 95 -42.14 -10.29 8.43
CA LYS A 95 -43.29 -10.03 7.54
C LYS A 95 -44.12 -11.27 7.29
N LEU A 96 -43.47 -12.42 7.04
CA LEU A 96 -44.17 -13.68 6.86
C LEU A 96 -44.88 -14.13 8.13
N MET A 97 -44.21 -14.10 9.29
CA MET A 97 -44.82 -14.49 10.57
C MET A 97 -46.02 -13.61 10.92
N HIS A 98 -45.97 -12.31 10.62
CA HIS A 98 -47.12 -11.42 10.82
C HIS A 98 -48.31 -11.80 9.93
N ILE A 99 -48.06 -12.17 8.67
CA ILE A 99 -49.13 -12.58 7.74
C ILE A 99 -49.81 -13.88 8.19
N TYR A 100 -49.05 -14.83 8.75
CA TYR A 100 -49.57 -16.16 9.07
C TYR A 100 -50.06 -16.31 10.52
N ASP A 101 -49.37 -15.68 11.47
CA ASP A 101 -49.57 -15.89 12.92
C ASP A 101 -49.94 -14.59 13.66
N ASP A 102 -50.16 -13.48 12.94
CA ASP A 102 -50.46 -12.15 13.51
C ASP A 102 -49.43 -11.69 14.57
N SER A 103 -48.17 -12.10 14.38
CA SER A 103 -47.07 -11.77 15.30
C SER A 103 -46.82 -10.25 15.33
N ASP A 104 -46.46 -9.71 16.49
CA ASP A 104 -46.06 -8.31 16.61
C ASP A 104 -44.85 -7.99 15.70
N ILE A 105 -44.93 -6.86 15.00
CA ILE A 105 -43.90 -6.33 14.09
C ILE A 105 -43.61 -4.85 14.36
N SER A 106 -43.92 -4.37 15.56
CA SER A 106 -43.72 -2.97 15.96
C SER A 106 -42.27 -2.48 15.79
N ASP A 107 -41.27 -3.38 15.85
CA ASP A 107 -39.85 -3.08 15.67
C ASP A 107 -39.35 -3.19 14.21
N ILE A 108 -40.24 -3.51 13.26
CA ILE A 108 -39.80 -3.77 11.88
C ILE A 108 -39.24 -2.53 11.19
N ASP A 109 -39.75 -1.35 11.54
CA ASP A 109 -39.29 -0.08 10.97
C ASP A 109 -37.84 0.20 11.39
N ASP A 110 -37.48 -0.06 12.65
CA ASP A 110 -36.10 0.06 13.15
C ASP A 110 -35.15 -0.88 12.41
N ILE A 111 -35.59 -2.11 12.13
CA ILE A 111 -34.81 -3.11 11.39
C ILE A 111 -34.65 -2.70 9.92
N ILE A 112 -35.67 -2.10 9.32
CA ILE A 112 -35.59 -1.54 7.95
C ILE A 112 -34.61 -0.36 7.92
N GLU A 113 -34.62 0.51 8.92
CA GLU A 113 -33.66 1.61 9.03
C GLU A 113 -32.22 1.07 9.13
N MET A 114 -31.98 0.09 10.02
CA MET A 114 -30.70 -0.59 10.14
C MET A 114 -30.26 -1.24 8.82
N TYR A 115 -31.16 -1.94 8.14
CA TYR A 115 -30.90 -2.54 6.82
C TYR A 115 -30.49 -1.50 5.78
N ASN A 116 -31.15 -0.34 5.75
CA ASN A 116 -30.82 0.75 4.82
C ASN A 116 -29.44 1.35 5.13
N GLY A 117 -29.09 1.48 6.42
CA GLY A 117 -27.76 1.90 6.87
C GLY A 117 -26.68 0.94 6.38
N ILE A 118 -26.85 -0.36 6.66
CA ILE A 118 -25.93 -1.42 6.21
C ILE A 118 -25.83 -1.45 4.68
N SER A 119 -26.95 -1.31 3.98
CA SER A 119 -26.99 -1.31 2.50
C SER A 119 -26.17 -0.16 1.91
N THR A 120 -26.28 1.04 2.50
CA THR A 120 -25.51 2.22 2.08
C THR A 120 -24.02 1.97 2.31
N TYR A 121 -23.63 1.60 3.53
CA TYR A 121 -22.24 1.35 3.89
C TYR A 121 -21.61 0.23 3.05
N ARG A 122 -22.34 -0.86 2.81
CA ARG A 122 -21.92 -1.96 1.92
C ARG A 122 -21.65 -1.46 0.50
N SER A 123 -22.49 -0.57 -0.02
CA SER A 123 -22.35 -0.02 -1.36
C SER A 123 -21.11 0.88 -1.47
N GLU A 124 -20.81 1.65 -0.42
CA GLU A 124 -19.58 2.45 -0.32
C GLU A 124 -18.33 1.56 -0.32
N LEU A 125 -18.31 0.52 0.53
CA LEU A 125 -17.22 -0.46 0.58
C LEU A 125 -17.02 -1.17 -0.76
N GLN A 126 -18.11 -1.57 -1.42
CA GLN A 126 -18.05 -2.21 -2.74
C GLN A 126 -17.41 -1.29 -3.78
N ASN A 127 -17.81 -0.02 -3.80
CA ASN A 127 -17.27 0.97 -4.73
C ASN A 127 -15.79 1.23 -4.48
N ASP A 128 -15.38 1.38 -3.21
CA ASP A 128 -13.97 1.62 -2.88
C ASP A 128 -13.09 0.37 -3.13
N LEU A 129 -13.60 -0.83 -2.83
CA LEU A 129 -12.95 -2.09 -3.18
C LEU A 129 -12.78 -2.21 -4.71
N HIS A 130 -13.82 -1.90 -5.47
CA HIS A 130 -13.79 -1.93 -6.93
C HIS A 130 -12.78 -0.92 -7.48
N ASP A 131 -12.75 0.30 -6.94
CA ASP A 131 -11.78 1.34 -7.31
C ASP A 131 -10.34 0.87 -7.11
N ARG A 132 -10.04 0.26 -5.95
CA ARG A 132 -8.71 -0.22 -5.59
C ARG A 132 -8.27 -1.40 -6.47
N ILE A 133 -9.16 -2.35 -6.73
CA ILE A 133 -8.86 -3.54 -7.55
C ILE A 133 -8.67 -3.15 -9.03
N THR A 134 -9.56 -2.31 -9.56
CA THR A 134 -9.54 -1.96 -10.98
C THR A 134 -8.58 -0.83 -11.29
N ASN A 135 -8.14 -0.07 -10.28
CA ASN A 135 -7.41 1.18 -10.42
C ASN A 135 -8.21 2.22 -11.24
N ARG A 136 -9.53 2.30 -10.96
CA ARG A 136 -10.45 3.15 -11.72
C ARG A 136 -10.00 4.61 -11.73
N ARG A 137 -9.48 5.11 -10.61
CA ARG A 137 -9.03 6.50 -10.42
C ARG A 137 -7.93 6.91 -11.40
N ASN A 138 -7.01 6.01 -11.75
CA ASN A 138 -5.91 6.32 -12.67
C ASN A 138 -6.23 6.03 -14.14
N THR A 139 -7.42 5.49 -14.45
CA THR A 139 -7.78 5.06 -15.81
C THR A 139 -7.64 6.19 -16.84
N GLY A 140 -7.97 7.43 -16.47
CA GLY A 140 -7.83 8.60 -17.33
C GLY A 140 -6.36 8.87 -17.69
N SER A 141 -5.51 9.03 -16.68
CA SER A 141 -4.07 9.26 -16.87
C SER A 141 -3.36 8.12 -17.58
N ILE A 142 -3.78 6.87 -17.35
CA ILE A 142 -3.28 5.70 -18.08
C ILE A 142 -3.62 5.81 -19.57
N LYS A 143 -4.86 6.14 -19.93
CA LYS A 143 -5.27 6.31 -21.33
C LYS A 143 -4.54 7.45 -22.02
N GLU A 144 -4.34 8.56 -21.33
CA GLU A 144 -3.57 9.70 -21.83
C GLU A 144 -2.14 9.28 -22.17
N LYS A 145 -1.44 8.63 -21.23
CA LYS A 145 -0.07 8.13 -21.44
C LYS A 145 0.02 7.04 -22.50
N GLN A 146 -0.99 6.17 -22.63
CA GLN A 146 -1.08 5.19 -23.71
C GLN A 146 -1.23 5.85 -25.08
N THR A 147 -1.96 6.97 -25.15
CA THR A 147 -2.11 7.76 -26.38
C THR A 147 -0.78 8.40 -26.76
N GLU A 148 -0.09 9.02 -25.80
CA GLU A 148 1.26 9.58 -25.99
C GLU A 148 2.25 8.51 -26.46
N LEU A 149 2.26 7.34 -25.81
CA LEU A 149 3.10 6.22 -26.22
C LEU A 149 2.80 5.77 -27.66
N SER A 150 1.52 5.68 -28.03
CA SER A 150 1.11 5.30 -29.38
C SER A 150 1.58 6.31 -30.43
N GLN A 151 1.55 7.61 -30.11
CA GLN A 151 2.09 8.65 -30.98
C GLN A 151 3.61 8.53 -31.14
N LEU A 152 4.35 8.30 -30.04
CA LEU A 152 5.80 8.07 -30.09
C LEU A 152 6.17 6.85 -30.95
N LEU A 153 5.42 5.75 -30.82
CA LEU A 153 5.61 4.55 -31.65
C LEU A 153 5.31 4.80 -33.12
N SER A 154 4.31 5.62 -33.45
CA SER A 154 4.04 6.05 -34.83
C SER A 154 5.22 6.81 -35.43
N VAL A 155 5.82 7.73 -34.66
CA VAL A 155 7.02 8.49 -35.09
C VAL A 155 8.20 7.55 -35.36
N VAL A 156 8.42 6.55 -34.49
CA VAL A 156 9.46 5.54 -34.71
C VAL A 156 9.18 4.73 -35.99
N SER A 157 7.95 4.26 -36.17
CA SER A 157 7.55 3.51 -37.36
C SER A 157 7.79 4.29 -38.66
N ASP A 158 7.46 5.59 -38.66
CA ASP A 158 7.70 6.49 -39.80
C ASP A 158 9.19 6.67 -40.08
N LYS A 159 10.01 6.82 -39.03
CA LYS A 159 11.47 6.94 -39.15
C LYS A 159 12.11 5.66 -39.71
N ILE A 160 11.64 4.50 -39.27
CA ILE A 160 12.06 3.19 -39.79
C ILE A 160 11.65 3.05 -41.26
N SER A 161 10.41 3.38 -41.61
CA SER A 161 9.89 3.24 -42.98
C SER A 161 10.58 4.17 -43.99
N LYS A 162 11.05 5.34 -43.54
CA LYS A 162 11.81 6.29 -44.36
C LYS A 162 13.31 5.98 -44.40
N HIS A 163 13.77 4.99 -43.64
CA HIS A 163 15.18 4.60 -43.60
C HIS A 163 15.57 3.93 -44.92
N LYS A 164 16.52 4.53 -45.64
CA LYS A 164 17.26 3.91 -46.75
C LYS A 164 18.67 3.56 -46.26
N GLU A 165 19.23 2.47 -46.77
CA GLU A 165 20.56 1.99 -46.41
C GLU A 165 21.60 3.13 -46.48
N GLY A 166 22.25 3.41 -45.34
CA GLY A 166 23.41 4.33 -45.26
C GLY A 166 23.22 5.69 -44.57
N VAL A 167 22.06 6.00 -43.96
CA VAL A 167 21.79 7.31 -43.30
C VAL A 167 21.64 7.14 -41.77
N PRO A 168 22.14 8.06 -40.91
CA PRO A 168 22.24 7.87 -39.45
C PRO A 168 20.89 8.01 -38.67
N GLY A 169 19.81 7.41 -39.17
CA GLY A 169 18.49 7.45 -38.51
C GLY A 169 18.33 6.54 -37.29
N ILE A 170 19.24 5.57 -37.10
CA ILE A 170 19.20 4.63 -35.98
C ILE A 170 19.50 5.35 -34.65
N HIS A 171 20.44 6.31 -34.66
CA HIS A 171 20.79 7.06 -33.47
C HIS A 171 19.59 7.85 -32.94
N ASP A 172 18.84 8.53 -33.82
CA ASP A 172 17.64 9.27 -33.44
C ASP A 172 16.53 8.37 -32.90
N ILE A 173 16.39 7.14 -33.42
CA ILE A 173 15.43 6.16 -32.93
C ILE A 173 15.84 5.68 -31.53
N ILE A 174 17.13 5.39 -31.31
CA ILE A 174 17.64 4.98 -30.00
C ILE A 174 17.48 6.11 -28.98
N THR A 175 17.76 7.35 -29.37
CA THR A 175 17.57 8.52 -28.50
C THR A 175 16.10 8.62 -28.09
N LEU A 176 15.17 8.65 -29.06
CA LEU A 176 13.72 8.69 -28.81
C LEU A 176 13.23 7.52 -27.93
N TYR A 177 13.79 6.33 -28.13
CA TYR A 177 13.46 5.15 -27.33
C TYR A 177 13.83 5.35 -25.86
N ASN A 178 15.05 5.82 -25.59
CA ASN A 178 15.56 6.00 -24.24
C ASN A 178 15.01 7.25 -23.54
N SER A 179 14.78 8.35 -24.27
CA SER A 179 14.32 9.62 -23.70
C SER A 179 12.82 9.68 -23.45
N ASP A 180 12.03 9.05 -24.33
CA ASP A 180 10.58 9.28 -24.33
C ASP A 180 9.80 7.97 -24.18
N ILE A 181 10.11 6.94 -24.98
CA ILE A 181 9.34 5.67 -24.95
C ILE A 181 9.51 4.94 -23.63
N VAL A 182 10.74 4.71 -23.17
CA VAL A 182 11.02 3.99 -21.92
C VAL A 182 10.43 4.73 -20.71
N PRO A 183 10.63 6.06 -20.54
CA PRO A 183 10.01 6.79 -19.45
C PRO A 183 8.49 6.80 -19.50
N THR A 184 7.89 6.92 -20.69
CA THR A 184 6.42 6.88 -20.84
C THR A 184 5.85 5.51 -20.50
N ALA A 185 6.50 4.43 -20.96
CA ALA A 185 6.11 3.06 -20.62
C ALA A 185 6.24 2.79 -19.10
N ASN A 186 7.30 3.31 -18.47
CA ASN A 186 7.47 3.23 -17.02
C ASN A 186 6.40 4.03 -16.29
N ALA A 187 6.04 5.23 -16.76
CA ALA A 187 4.96 6.01 -16.18
C ALA A 187 3.62 5.28 -16.26
N ILE A 188 3.30 4.61 -17.38
CA ILE A 188 2.11 3.76 -17.49
C ILE A 188 2.17 2.63 -16.45
N ARG A 189 3.31 1.95 -16.33
CA ARG A 189 3.51 0.86 -15.37
C ARG A 189 3.29 1.34 -13.93
N ASP A 190 3.90 2.45 -13.55
CA ASP A 190 3.82 3.01 -12.19
C ASP A 190 2.42 3.57 -11.87
N LEU A 191 1.71 4.09 -12.88
CA LEU A 191 0.30 4.48 -12.74
C LEU A 191 -0.63 3.27 -12.59
N THR A 192 -0.30 2.15 -13.23
CA THR A 192 -1.13 0.95 -13.29
C THR A 192 -0.95 0.06 -12.06
N TYR A 193 0.29 -0.11 -11.59
CA TYR A 193 0.67 -1.09 -10.59
C TYR A 193 1.34 -0.46 -9.38
N VAL A 194 0.83 -0.80 -8.20
CA VAL A 194 1.43 -0.41 -6.92
C VAL A 194 2.65 -1.28 -6.60
N THR A 195 2.67 -2.52 -7.07
CA THR A 195 3.74 -3.46 -6.77
C THR A 195 4.17 -4.19 -8.02
N THR A 196 5.46 -4.14 -8.30
CA THR A 196 6.12 -4.86 -9.41
C THR A 196 7.40 -5.50 -8.86
N TYR A 197 7.54 -6.81 -8.98
CA TYR A 197 8.76 -7.52 -8.61
C TYR A 197 8.95 -8.79 -9.45
N ASN A 198 10.20 -9.21 -9.62
CA ASN A 198 10.51 -10.50 -10.21
C ASN A 198 10.45 -11.57 -9.13
N TYR A 199 9.75 -12.66 -9.43
CA TYR A 199 9.66 -13.85 -8.60
C TYR A 199 10.27 -15.01 -9.35
N THR A 200 11.25 -15.67 -8.73
CA THR A 200 11.79 -16.94 -9.22
C THR A 200 11.19 -18.03 -8.36
N SER A 201 10.44 -18.96 -8.95
CA SER A 201 9.80 -20.04 -8.20
C SER A 201 10.88 -20.97 -7.61
N PRO A 202 10.98 -21.10 -6.27
CA PRO A 202 12.01 -21.94 -5.66
C PRO A 202 11.63 -23.44 -5.66
N GLU A 203 10.39 -23.80 -6.00
CA GLU A 203 9.88 -25.16 -5.82
C GLU A 203 9.58 -25.88 -7.14
N LYS A 204 10.22 -27.05 -7.32
CA LYS A 204 9.79 -28.12 -8.23
C LYS A 204 8.40 -28.61 -7.79
N GLY A 205 7.34 -28.17 -8.46
CA GLY A 205 5.98 -28.67 -8.21
C GLY A 205 4.86 -27.63 -8.22
N ASN A 206 5.15 -26.35 -8.46
CA ASN A 206 4.08 -25.39 -8.74
C ASN A 206 3.46 -25.70 -10.12
N PRO A 207 2.17 -26.06 -10.22
CA PRO A 207 1.55 -26.45 -11.49
C PRO A 207 1.47 -25.30 -12.52
N LEU A 208 1.78 -24.07 -12.12
CA LEU A 208 1.71 -22.88 -12.97
C LEU A 208 3.06 -22.42 -13.53
N TYR A 209 4.19 -22.83 -12.95
CA TYR A 209 5.51 -22.30 -13.31
C TYR A 209 6.61 -23.35 -13.17
N ASP A 210 7.53 -23.39 -14.13
CA ASP A 210 8.69 -24.26 -14.03
C ASP A 210 9.68 -23.74 -12.95
N PRO A 211 10.38 -24.63 -12.25
CA PRO A 211 11.52 -24.24 -11.43
C PRO A 211 12.53 -23.50 -12.32
N ASP A 212 13.04 -22.37 -11.85
CA ASP A 212 13.93 -21.42 -12.53
C ASP A 212 13.28 -20.38 -13.48
N ASP A 213 11.95 -20.37 -13.63
CA ASP A 213 11.26 -19.30 -14.35
C ASP A 213 11.31 -17.97 -13.58
N ASN A 214 11.77 -16.91 -14.25
CA ASN A 214 11.65 -15.54 -13.77
C ASN A 214 10.29 -14.97 -14.20
N VAL A 215 9.38 -14.85 -13.24
CA VAL A 215 8.04 -14.31 -13.47
C VAL A 215 7.96 -12.88 -12.98
N LEU A 216 7.50 -11.97 -13.84
CA LEU A 216 7.19 -10.61 -13.44
C LEU A 216 5.81 -10.57 -12.78
N ILE A 217 5.76 -10.29 -11.48
CA ILE A 217 4.51 -10.12 -10.75
C ILE A 217 4.14 -8.64 -10.73
N GLN A 218 2.95 -8.33 -11.25
CA GLN A 218 2.40 -6.97 -11.28
C GLN A 218 1.04 -6.94 -10.59
N LYS A 219 0.94 -6.19 -9.49
CA LYS A 219 -0.30 -6.04 -8.72
C LYS A 219 -0.75 -4.58 -8.69
N ARG A 220 -2.04 -4.35 -8.96
CA ARG A 220 -2.69 -3.02 -8.91
C ARG A 220 -2.89 -2.51 -7.47
N TYR A 221 -2.78 -3.40 -6.50
CA TYR A 221 -2.91 -3.12 -5.07
C TYR A 221 -1.96 -4.02 -4.28
N ASN A 222 -1.61 -3.60 -3.07
CA ASN A 222 -0.93 -4.36 -2.03
C ASN A 222 -1.76 -4.36 -0.74
N GLU A 223 -1.32 -5.06 0.30
CA GLU A 223 -2.06 -5.17 1.57
C GLU A 223 -2.39 -3.81 2.18
N THR A 224 -1.41 -2.90 2.27
CA THR A 224 -1.62 -1.56 2.82
C THR A 224 -2.62 -0.73 2.02
N SER A 225 -2.63 -0.86 0.69
CA SER A 225 -3.61 -0.19 -0.16
C SER A 225 -5.01 -0.80 -0.07
N MET A 226 -5.16 -1.93 0.59
CA MET A 226 -6.46 -2.56 0.89
C MET A 226 -6.91 -2.28 2.32
N GLU A 227 -6.12 -1.55 3.11
CA GLU A 227 -6.51 -1.15 4.45
C GLU A 227 -7.48 0.04 4.43
N ILE A 228 -8.51 -0.04 5.26
CA ILE A 228 -9.39 1.07 5.64
C ILE A 228 -9.18 1.42 7.10
N GLN A 229 -9.25 2.71 7.42
CA GLN A 229 -9.04 3.19 8.77
C GLN A 229 -10.36 3.17 9.54
N ILE A 230 -10.39 2.44 10.65
CA ILE A 230 -11.56 2.29 11.53
C ILE A 230 -11.51 3.25 12.70
N SER A 231 -10.31 3.51 13.21
CA SER A 231 -10.12 4.51 14.25
C SER A 231 -8.91 5.36 13.96
N ASP A 232 -9.07 6.67 14.18
CA ASP A 232 -8.00 7.62 13.94
C ASP A 232 -6.88 7.50 14.98
N PRO A 233 -5.62 7.69 14.56
CA PRO A 233 -4.53 7.87 15.50
C PRO A 233 -4.78 9.11 16.35
N ARG A 234 -4.51 9.00 17.65
CA ARG A 234 -4.70 10.10 18.61
C ARG A 234 -3.52 10.21 19.54
N VAL A 235 -3.07 11.43 19.76
CA VAL A 235 -2.05 11.74 20.76
C VAL A 235 -2.74 11.86 22.12
N ILE A 236 -2.41 10.96 23.05
CA ILE A 236 -2.95 10.99 24.42
C ILE A 236 -2.15 11.96 25.27
N SER A 237 -0.82 11.92 25.14
CA SER A 237 0.05 12.82 25.88
C SER A 237 1.22 13.27 24.99
N ASN A 238 1.56 14.55 25.12
CA ASN A 238 2.73 15.13 24.46
C ASN A 238 3.43 16.10 25.41
N VAL A 239 4.00 15.55 26.48
CA VAL A 239 4.74 16.35 27.45
C VAL A 239 6.20 16.37 27.03
N VAL A 240 6.65 17.53 26.52
CA VAL A 240 8.02 17.75 26.01
C VAL A 240 8.74 18.87 26.77
N THR A 241 8.16 19.36 27.86
CA THR A 241 8.71 20.49 28.63
C THR A 241 9.76 20.06 29.66
N LYS A 242 10.72 20.97 29.89
CA LYS A 242 11.80 20.82 30.90
C LYS A 242 11.26 20.78 32.32
#